data_AF-A0A7M1ASK9-F1
#
_entry.id   AF-A0A7M1ASK9-F1
#
_cell.length_a   1.000
_cell.length_b   1.000
_cell.length_c   1.000
_cell.angle_alpha   90.00
_cell.angle_beta   90.00
_cell.angle_gamma   90.00
#
_symmetry.space_group_name_H-M   'P 1'
#
loop_
_entity.id
_entity.type
_entity.pdbx_description
1 polymer ?
#
loop_
_entity_poly.entity_id
_entity_poly.type
_entity_poly.pdbx_seq_one_letter_code
_entity_poly.pdbx_strand_id
1 'polypeptide(L)'
;SLLDSGKWPNNMKYITCDDYDGKNTPNRTLDLKLAFQEVKETPTYAPFYIPGDDPMNGRSYMEFSTDLSAVTVKDGASIGS
;
A
#
# COMPACT_ATOMS: atom_id res chain seq x y z
N SER A 1 9.56 1.24 8.04
CA SER A 1 8.54 0.57 7.21
C SER A 1 9.07 -0.77 6.67
N LEU A 2 8.19 -1.67 6.23
CA LEU A 2 8.55 -2.92 5.55
C LEU A 2 9.50 -2.68 4.36
N LEU A 3 9.26 -1.61 3.61
CA LEU A 3 10.06 -1.21 2.45
C LEU A 3 11.46 -0.73 2.86
N ASP A 4 11.60 -0.03 4.00
CA ASP A 4 12.91 0.43 4.50
C ASP A 4 13.79 -0.72 4.98
N SER A 5 13.16 -1.78 5.52
CA SER A 5 13.84 -2.90 6.16
C SER A 5 14.60 -3.80 5.19
N GLY A 6 14.42 -3.63 3.87
CA GLY A 6 15.01 -4.49 2.85
C GLY A 6 14.46 -5.93 2.87
N LYS A 7 13.41 -6.19 3.67
CA LYS A 7 12.73 -7.49 3.71
C LYS A 7 11.96 -7.75 2.43
N TRP A 8 11.54 -6.70 1.71
CA TRP A 8 10.85 -6.84 0.44
C TRP A 8 11.75 -7.51 -0.61
N PRO A 9 11.32 -8.59 -1.29
CA PRO A 9 12.18 -9.28 -2.24
C PRO A 9 12.38 -8.45 -3.51
N ASN A 10 13.64 -8.15 -3.87
CA ASN A 10 13.99 -7.49 -5.14
C ASN A 10 13.70 -8.38 -6.37
N ASN A 11 13.73 -9.71 -6.16
CA ASN A 11 13.33 -10.73 -7.10
C ASN A 11 12.06 -11.39 -6.54
N MET A 12 10.91 -10.81 -6.83
CA MET A 12 9.66 -11.50 -6.58
C MET A 12 9.51 -12.62 -7.60
N LYS A 13 9.38 -13.86 -7.12
CA LYS A 13 8.99 -14.98 -7.96
C LYS A 13 7.49 -14.93 -8.17
N TYR A 14 7.09 -14.77 -9.43
CA TYR A 14 5.71 -14.87 -9.85
C TYR A 14 5.49 -16.25 -10.46
N ILE A 15 4.31 -16.80 -10.21
CA ILE A 15 3.87 -18.02 -10.89
C ILE A 15 2.59 -17.69 -11.65
N THR A 16 2.53 -18.11 -12.91
CA THR A 16 1.32 -17.95 -13.71
C THR A 16 0.29 -19.01 -13.32
N CYS A 17 -0.96 -18.83 -13.73
CA CYS A 17 -1.99 -19.86 -13.50
C CYS A 17 -1.68 -21.17 -14.23
N ASP A 18 -1.05 -21.09 -15.41
CA ASP A 18 -0.71 -22.25 -16.23
C ASP A 18 0.45 -23.06 -15.64
N ASP A 19 1.39 -22.37 -14.97
CA ASP A 19 2.55 -23.00 -14.32
C ASP A 19 2.23 -23.57 -12.93
N TYR A 20 1.08 -23.23 -12.34
CA TYR A 20 0.74 -23.63 -10.97
C TYR A 20 0.34 -25.11 -10.88
N ASP A 21 1.07 -25.90 -10.10
CA ASP A 21 0.84 -27.35 -9.94
C ASP A 21 0.35 -27.75 -8.52
N GLY A 22 0.03 -26.76 -7.69
CA GLY A 22 -0.36 -26.96 -6.30
C GLY A 22 0.81 -27.18 -5.31
N LYS A 23 2.01 -27.49 -5.80
CA LYS A 23 3.22 -27.76 -5.00
C LYS A 23 4.29 -26.68 -5.13
N ASN A 24 4.24 -25.88 -6.19
CA ASN A 24 5.24 -24.87 -6.54
C ASN A 24 4.89 -23.45 -6.09
N THR A 25 4.04 -23.31 -5.06
CA THR A 25 3.76 -22.00 -4.45
C THR A 25 5.05 -21.41 -3.85
N PRO A 26 5.47 -20.19 -4.23
CA PRO A 26 6.65 -19.56 -3.64
C PRO A 26 6.49 -19.38 -2.12
N ASN A 27 7.56 -19.63 -1.37
CA ASN A 27 7.56 -19.44 0.07
C ASN A 27 7.39 -17.95 0.43
N ARG A 28 6.42 -17.63 1.29
CA ARG A 28 6.12 -16.26 1.74
C ARG A 28 6.64 -16.09 3.17
N THR A 29 7.85 -15.54 3.29
CA THR A 29 8.49 -15.29 4.60
C THR A 29 8.23 -13.90 5.16
N LEU A 30 7.55 -13.02 4.41
CA LEU A 30 7.11 -11.71 4.91
C LEU A 30 5.88 -11.85 5.79
N ASP A 31 5.99 -11.39 7.04
CA ASP A 31 4.82 -11.13 7.88
C ASP A 31 4.20 -9.78 7.52
N LEU A 32 3.33 -9.80 6.51
CA LEU A 32 2.60 -8.62 6.04
C LEU A 32 1.66 -8.06 7.12
N LYS A 33 1.10 -8.93 7.96
CA LYS A 33 0.13 -8.51 8.99
C LYS A 33 0.83 -7.64 10.02
N LEU A 34 1.96 -8.09 10.55
CA LEU A 34 2.76 -7.30 11.48
C LEU A 34 3.25 -6.01 10.81
N ALA A 35 3.73 -6.09 9.57
CA ALA A 35 4.22 -4.94 8.83
C ALA A 35 3.19 -3.81 8.64
N PHE A 36 1.91 -4.15 8.45
CA PHE A 36 0.83 -3.16 8.34
C PHE A 36 0.28 -2.72 9.70
N GLN A 37 0.53 -3.47 10.77
CA GLN A 37 0.18 -3.07 12.13
C GLN A 37 1.24 -2.15 12.75
N GLU A 38 2.51 -2.33 12.39
CA GLU A 38 3.65 -1.50 12.83
C GLU A 38 3.80 -0.20 12.01
N VAL A 39 2.71 0.32 11.43
CA VAL A 39 2.72 1.63 10.78
C VAL A 39 2.87 2.70 11.87
N LYS A 40 4.00 3.39 11.86
CA LYS A 40 4.31 4.49 12.80
C LYS A 40 3.66 5.81 12.41
N GLU A 41 3.16 5.91 11.18
CA GLU A 41 2.51 7.12 10.71
C GLU A 41 1.19 7.33 11.44
N THR A 42 0.95 8.57 11.84
CA THR A 42 -0.31 8.91 12.50
C THR A 42 -1.43 8.84 11.46
N PRO A 43 -2.53 8.11 11.72
CA PRO A 43 -3.63 8.05 10.78
C PRO A 43 -4.19 9.45 10.56
N THR A 44 -4.30 9.85 9.29
CA THR A 44 -4.90 11.12 8.89
C THR A 44 -6.32 10.85 8.41
N TYR A 45 -7.27 11.59 8.96
CA TYR A 45 -8.68 11.51 8.60
C TYR A 45 -9.07 12.80 7.88
N ALA A 46 -9.80 12.67 6.78
CA ALA A 46 -10.41 13.80 6.11
C ALA A 46 -11.93 13.80 6.32
N PRO A 47 -12.59 14.97 6.36
CA PRO A 47 -14.04 15.05 6.43
C PRO A 47 -14.67 14.34 5.24
N PHE A 48 -15.69 13.53 5.50
CA PHE A 48 -16.49 12.94 4.44
C PHE A 48 -17.51 13.98 3.97
N TYR A 49 -17.38 14.43 2.72
CA TYR A 49 -18.34 15.38 2.17
C TYR A 49 -19.64 14.64 1.83
N ILE A 50 -20.71 15.00 2.53
CA ILE A 50 -22.08 14.59 2.21
C ILE A 50 -22.82 15.86 1.77
N PRO A 51 -23.36 15.91 0.54
CA PRO A 51 -24.15 17.05 0.11
C PRO A 51 -25.39 17.19 1.00
N GLY A 52 -25.60 18.38 1.58
CA GLY A 52 -26.72 18.64 2.50
C GLY A 52 -28.03 18.93 1.76
N ASP A 53 -28.04 19.97 0.92
CA ASP A 53 -29.23 20.45 0.20
C ASP A 53 -29.27 20.02 -1.28
N ASP A 54 -28.16 19.48 -1.80
CA ASP A 54 -28.06 19.01 -3.18
C ASP A 54 -28.54 17.56 -3.32
N PRO A 55 -29.16 17.18 -4.45
CA PRO A 55 -29.60 15.80 -4.67
C PRO A 55 -28.41 14.84 -4.61
N MET A 56 -28.49 13.90 -3.66
CA MET A 56 -27.47 12.91 -3.36
C MET A 56 -27.33 11.92 -4.53
N ASN A 57 -26.58 12.33 -5.55
CA ASN A 57 -26.34 11.58 -6.79
C ASN A 57 -25.11 10.66 -6.71
N GLY A 58 -24.72 10.24 -5.49
CA GLY A 58 -23.56 9.38 -5.27
C GLY A 58 -22.21 10.09 -5.30
N ARG A 59 -22.17 11.44 -5.24
CA ARG A 59 -20.94 12.26 -5.22
C ARG A 59 -20.41 12.54 -3.81
N SER A 60 -20.51 11.58 -2.91
CA SER A 60 -19.81 11.68 -1.63
C SER A 60 -18.34 11.31 -1.82
N TYR A 61 -17.44 12.20 -1.44
CA TYR A 61 -16.00 12.03 -1.63
C TYR A 61 -15.24 12.42 -0.36
N MET A 62 -14.00 11.93 -0.29
CA MET A 62 -13.03 12.31 0.72
C MET A 62 -11.80 12.81 -0.05
N GLU A 63 -11.33 14.01 0.29
CA GLU A 63 -10.18 14.62 -0.37
C GLU A 63 -8.98 14.61 0.58
N PHE A 64 -7.84 14.14 0.08
CA PHE A 64 -6.56 14.19 0.76
C PHE A 64 -5.59 15.01 -0.08
N SER A 65 -5.02 16.06 0.49
CA SER A 65 -3.89 16.78 -0.10
C SER A 65 -2.61 16.27 0.52
N THR A 66 -1.75 15.64 -0.29
CA THR A 66 -0.45 15.15 0.14
C THR A 66 0.65 15.94 -0.57
N ASP A 67 1.58 16.50 0.19
CA ASP A 67 2.80 17.13 -0.33
C ASP A 67 3.99 16.21 -0.08
N LEU A 68 4.72 15.86 -1.14
CA LEU A 68 5.87 14.96 -1.10
C LEU A 68 7.14 15.80 -1.29
N SER A 69 7.83 16.08 -0.19
CA SER A 69 9.01 16.95 -0.21
C SER A 69 10.31 16.23 -0.59
N ALA A 70 10.38 14.92 -0.38
CA ALA A 70 11.53 14.10 -0.74
C ALA A 70 11.11 12.69 -1.18
N VAL A 71 11.68 12.21 -2.29
CA VAL A 71 11.51 10.84 -2.77
C VAL A 71 12.89 10.18 -2.81
N THR A 72 13.03 9.07 -2.12
CA THR A 72 14.25 8.25 -2.19
C THR A 72 13.93 6.97 -2.96
N VAL A 73 14.70 6.70 -4.01
CA VAL A 73 14.67 5.41 -4.70
C VAL A 73 15.72 4.51 -4.08
N LYS A 74 15.29 3.41 -3.46
CA LYS A 74 16.18 2.39 -2.91
C LYS A 74 15.92 1.08 -3.63
N ASP A 75 16.92 0.57 -4.34
CA ASP A 75 16.89 -0.71 -5.06
C ASP A 75 15.67 -0.92 -5.99
N GLY A 76 15.19 0.14 -6.64
CA GLY A 76 14.07 0.07 -7.59
C GLY A 76 12.67 0.21 -6.97
N ALA A 77 12.57 0.37 -5.65
CA ALA A 77 11.34 0.76 -4.97
C ALA A 77 11.36 2.27 -4.65
N SER A 78 10.26 2.97 -4.96
CA SER A 78 10.06 4.36 -4.57
C SER A 78 9.48 4.44 -3.16
N ILE A 79 10.11 5.22 -2.29
CA ILE A 79 9.63 5.50 -0.93
C ILE A 79 9.48 7.01 -0.79
N GLY A 80 8.29 7.46 -0.39
CA GLY A 80 8.03 8.85 -0.01
C GLY A 80 8.45 9.08 1.45
N SER A 81 9.04 10.23 1.74
CA SER A 81 9.54 10.57 3.08
C SER A 81 9.01 11.90 3.59
#